data_AF-A0A3N5KF66-F1
#
_entry.id   AF-A0A3N5KF66-F1
#
_cell.length_a   1.000
_cell.length_b   1.000
_cell.length_c   1.000
_cell.angle_alpha   90.00
_cell.angle_beta   90.00
_cell.angle_gamma   90.00
#
_symmetry.space_group_name_H-M   'P 1'
#
loop_
_entity.id
_entity.type
_entity.pdbx_description
1 polymer ?
#
loop_
_entity_poly.entity_id
_entity_poly.type
_entity_poly.pdbx_seq_one_letter_code
_entity_poly.pdbx_strand_id
1 'polypeptide(L)'
;MIERRAPPTGARWRRRVFFVWLPGYERAWLRGDVTTAVLVVAIAIPLSMGMAEVAGVAPVAGLYTCVLPLIAYACIGASRHLVIGLDASTAAMLAAAVSPLAAGDEARYVALAGGLTLLVGVALLIGGGLRLGVITSLLSNPALLGYQAGLGLIVIVSQLHRLLGVPVTES
;
A
#
# COMPACT_ATOMS: atom_id res chain seq x y z
N MET A 1 -7.58 23.08 27.57
CA MET A 1 -8.94 23.32 27.04
C MET A 1 -8.79 23.67 25.56
N ILE A 2 -8.73 22.65 24.69
CA ILE A 2 -8.49 22.81 23.24
C ILE A 2 -9.85 22.69 22.56
N GLU A 3 -10.35 23.81 22.06
CA GLU A 3 -11.62 23.92 21.39
C GLU A 3 -11.56 23.16 20.05
N ARG A 4 -12.10 21.93 20.02
CA ARG A 4 -12.32 21.18 18.78
C ARG A 4 -13.40 21.91 17.98
N ARG A 5 -13.00 22.77 17.05
CA ARG A 5 -13.90 23.36 16.06
C ARG A 5 -14.62 22.23 15.31
N ALA A 6 -15.94 22.17 15.44
CA ALA A 6 -16.79 21.28 14.67
C ALA A 6 -16.63 21.58 13.17
N PRO A 7 -16.53 20.57 12.30
CA PRO A 7 -16.47 20.81 10.86
C PRO A 7 -17.81 21.39 10.37
N PRO A 8 -17.79 22.38 9.44
CA PRO A 8 -19.00 23.01 8.94
C PRO A 8 -19.90 21.98 8.24
N THR A 9 -21.10 21.82 8.79
CA THR A 9 -22.23 21.12 8.20
C THR A 9 -22.78 21.95 7.03
N GLY A 10 -22.73 21.38 5.83
CA GLY A 10 -23.42 21.94 4.66
C GLY A 10 -22.50 22.27 3.48
N ALA A 11 -22.04 21.25 2.77
CA ALA A 11 -21.50 21.44 1.41
C ALA A 11 -21.91 20.27 0.51
N ARG A 12 -23.07 20.47 -0.13
CA ARG A 12 -23.47 19.99 -1.46
C ARG A 12 -22.56 18.90 -2.06
N TRP A 13 -23.02 17.65 -1.94
CA TRP A 13 -22.55 16.38 -2.53
C TRP A 13 -22.48 16.35 -4.09
N ARG A 14 -22.01 17.43 -4.73
CA ARG A 14 -21.95 17.52 -6.19
C ARG A 14 -20.59 17.01 -6.70
N ARG A 15 -20.60 15.73 -7.06
CA ARG A 15 -20.02 15.17 -8.30
C ARG A 15 -18.86 15.98 -8.91
N ARG A 16 -17.69 15.95 -8.29
CA ARG A 16 -16.43 16.13 -9.01
C ARG A 16 -15.48 15.05 -8.52
N VAL A 17 -15.44 13.95 -9.28
CA VAL A 17 -14.56 12.80 -9.08
C VAL A 17 -13.09 13.19 -9.28
N PHE A 18 -12.84 14.36 -9.88
CA PHE A 18 -11.52 14.91 -10.12
C PHE A 18 -11.26 16.10 -9.18
N PHE A 19 -10.16 16.02 -8.43
CA PHE A 19 -9.58 17.09 -7.61
C PHE A 19 -10.50 17.67 -6.52
N VAL A 20 -11.07 16.80 -5.67
CA VAL A 20 -11.91 17.19 -4.52
C VAL A 20 -11.18 18.15 -3.56
N TRP A 21 -9.85 18.07 -3.47
CA TRP A 21 -9.00 18.86 -2.57
C TRP A 21 -8.64 20.26 -3.08
N LEU A 22 -8.74 20.54 -4.38
CA LEU A 22 -8.28 21.80 -4.98
C LEU A 22 -9.01 23.06 -4.48
N PRO A 23 -10.33 23.05 -4.23
CA PRO A 23 -11.05 24.26 -3.81
C PRO A 23 -10.69 24.78 -2.41
N GLY A 24 -10.05 23.97 -1.58
CA GLY A 24 -9.71 24.29 -0.18
C GLY A 24 -8.20 24.35 0.10
N TYR A 25 -7.36 24.39 -0.94
CA TYR A 25 -5.91 24.38 -0.78
C TYR A 25 -5.36 25.79 -0.57
N GLU A 26 -4.86 26.07 0.63
CA GLU A 26 -4.22 27.35 0.94
C GLU A 26 -2.74 27.34 0.54
N ARG A 27 -2.28 28.39 -0.16
CA ARG A 27 -0.87 28.53 -0.55
C ARG A 27 0.11 28.53 0.63
N ALA A 28 -0.37 28.84 1.84
CA ALA A 28 0.41 28.77 3.06
C ALA A 28 0.86 27.35 3.41
N TRP A 29 0.09 26.32 3.01
CA TRP A 29 0.40 24.91 3.29
C TRP A 29 1.47 24.35 2.35
N LEU A 30 1.69 24.97 1.20
CA LEU A 30 2.67 24.52 0.20
C LEU A 30 4.07 24.34 0.79
N ARG A 31 4.49 25.24 1.70
CA ARG A 31 5.80 25.17 2.35
C ARG A 31 5.92 23.95 3.26
N GLY A 32 4.89 23.66 4.05
CA GLY A 32 4.87 22.50 4.94
C GLY A 32 4.72 21.18 4.17
N ASP A 33 3.93 21.19 3.10
CA ASP A 33 3.72 20.02 2.25
C ASP A 33 4.99 19.65 1.49
N VAL A 34 5.75 20.62 0.96
CA VAL A 34 7.02 20.35 0.27
C VAL A 34 8.03 19.74 1.23
N THR A 35 8.20 20.28 2.44
CA THR A 35 9.13 19.69 3.43
C THR A 35 8.71 18.29 3.84
N THR A 36 7.41 18.06 4.04
CA THR A 36 6.88 16.75 4.42
C THR A 36 7.01 15.75 3.27
N ALA A 37 6.75 16.17 2.03
CA ALA A 37 6.89 15.34 0.84
C ALA A 37 8.33 14.88 0.64
N VAL A 38 9.32 15.76 0.84
CA VAL A 38 10.75 15.37 0.77
C VAL A 38 11.08 14.30 1.81
N LEU A 39 10.62 14.46 3.05
CA LEU A 39 10.84 13.48 4.12
C LEU A 39 10.17 12.13 3.80
N VAL A 40 8.91 12.17 3.36
CA VAL A 40 8.15 10.96 3.01
C VAL A 40 8.80 10.24 1.83
N VAL A 41 9.20 10.95 0.77
CA VAL A 41 9.87 10.37 -0.40
C VAL A 41 11.22 9.76 -0.03
N ALA A 42 12.00 10.44 0.81
CA ALA A 42 13.30 9.94 1.26
C ALA A 42 13.19 8.60 1.99
N ILE A 43 12.09 8.35 2.69
CA ILE A 43 11.83 7.06 3.37
C ILE A 43 11.15 6.07 2.42
N ALA A 44 10.23 6.54 1.57
CA ALA A 44 9.42 5.68 0.69
C ALA A 44 10.25 5.00 -0.40
N ILE A 45 11.26 5.67 -0.96
CA ILE A 45 12.14 5.10 -1.99
C ILE A 45 12.84 3.83 -1.48
N PRO A 46 13.69 3.87 -0.43
CA PRO A 46 14.37 2.68 0.04
C PRO A 46 13.40 1.64 0.60
N LEU A 47 12.31 2.07 1.23
CA LEU A 47 11.26 1.15 1.69
C LEU A 47 10.68 0.36 0.52
N SER A 48 10.24 1.02 -0.55
CA SER A 48 9.64 0.36 -1.72
C SER A 48 10.61 -0.59 -2.43
N MET A 49 11.90 -0.25 -2.48
CA MET A 49 12.94 -1.11 -3.04
C MET A 49 13.13 -2.38 -2.20
N GLY A 50 13.21 -2.25 -0.87
CA GLY A 50 13.31 -3.42 0.02
C GLY A 50 12.07 -4.31 -0.04
N MET A 51 10.88 -3.72 -0.14
CA MET A 51 9.63 -4.50 -0.25
C MET A 51 9.49 -5.21 -1.59
N ALA A 52 10.07 -4.66 -2.66
CA ALA A 52 10.13 -5.34 -3.97
C ALA A 52 11.00 -6.61 -3.91
N GLU A 53 12.13 -6.56 -3.19
CA GLU A 53 12.97 -7.73 -2.97
C GLU A 53 12.25 -8.80 -2.13
N VAL A 54 11.51 -8.39 -1.10
CA VAL A 54 10.64 -9.30 -0.32
C VAL A 54 9.57 -9.94 -1.21
N ALA A 55 9.05 -9.19 -2.18
CA ALA A 55 8.10 -9.67 -3.17
C ALA A 55 8.74 -10.50 -4.30
N GLY A 56 10.05 -10.75 -4.26
CA GLY A 56 10.78 -11.55 -5.25
C GLY A 56 10.93 -10.91 -6.62
N VAL A 57 10.78 -9.59 -6.73
CA VAL A 57 10.94 -8.84 -8.00
C VAL A 57 12.11 -7.85 -7.91
N ALA A 58 12.59 -7.39 -9.07
CA ALA A 58 13.67 -6.40 -9.12
C ALA A 58 13.32 -5.11 -8.34
N PRO A 59 14.27 -4.48 -7.63
CA PRO A 59 14.03 -3.25 -6.86
C PRO A 59 13.44 -2.09 -7.68
N VAL A 60 13.78 -2.04 -8.97
CA VAL A 60 13.25 -1.05 -9.92
C VAL A 60 11.72 -1.15 -10.05
N ALA A 61 11.15 -2.35 -9.95
CA ALA A 61 9.70 -2.53 -9.93
C ALA A 61 9.07 -1.87 -8.69
N GLY A 62 9.75 -1.92 -7.53
CA GLY A 62 9.35 -1.21 -6.31
C GLY A 62 9.18 0.28 -6.53
N LEU A 63 10.12 0.92 -7.24
CA LEU A 63 10.03 2.35 -7.58
C LEU A 63 8.79 2.68 -8.42
N TYR A 64 8.47 1.84 -9.42
CA TYR A 64 7.25 2.01 -10.22
C TYR A 64 5.99 1.89 -9.36
N THR A 65 5.97 0.94 -8.42
CA THR A 65 4.82 0.74 -7.51
C THR A 65 4.68 1.83 -6.45
N CYS A 66 5.73 2.60 -6.16
CA CYS A 66 5.62 3.74 -5.24
C CYS A 66 5.09 4.99 -5.95
N VAL A 67 5.59 5.27 -7.17
CA VAL A 67 5.28 6.52 -7.89
C VAL A 67 3.93 6.46 -8.61
N LEU A 68 3.68 5.39 -9.38
CA LEU A 68 2.49 5.30 -10.24
C LEU A 68 1.16 5.32 -9.45
N PRO A 69 1.01 4.54 -8.35
CA PRO A 69 -0.22 4.56 -7.56
C PRO A 69 -0.43 5.89 -6.83
N LEU A 70 0.64 6.57 -6.43
CA LEU A 70 0.56 7.89 -5.81
C LEU A 70 -0.02 8.92 -6.79
N ILE A 71 0.47 8.93 -8.03
CA ILE A 71 -0.03 9.80 -9.09
C ILE A 71 -1.48 9.44 -9.41
N ALA A 72 -1.78 8.15 -9.59
CA ALA A 72 -3.15 7.68 -9.85
C ALA A 72 -4.12 8.10 -8.72
N TYR A 73 -3.70 7.96 -7.46
CA TYR A 73 -4.48 8.39 -6.30
C TYR A 73 -4.62 9.91 -6.22
N ALA A 74 -3.58 10.67 -6.54
CA ALA A 74 -3.63 12.13 -6.60
C ALA A 74 -4.55 12.66 -7.70
N CYS A 75 -4.98 11.83 -8.67
CA CYS A 75 -5.99 12.19 -9.65
C CYS A 75 -7.42 11.79 -9.23
N ILE A 76 -7.58 10.62 -8.59
CA ILE A 76 -8.89 9.96 -8.40
C ILE A 76 -9.35 9.96 -6.93
N GLY A 77 -8.42 10.09 -5.99
CA GLY A 77 -8.69 9.93 -4.56
C GLY A 77 -9.67 10.96 -4.00
N ALA A 78 -10.13 10.71 -2.78
CA ALA A 78 -11.01 11.62 -2.06
C ALA A 78 -10.35 12.19 -0.79
N SER A 79 -9.26 11.58 -0.29
CA SER A 79 -8.60 11.97 0.96
C SER A 79 -7.23 12.59 0.71
N ARG A 80 -6.96 13.73 1.36
CA ARG A 80 -5.70 14.49 1.27
C ARG A 80 -4.55 13.93 2.11
N HIS A 81 -4.83 12.99 3.03
CA HIS A 81 -3.82 12.45 3.96
C HIS A 81 -3.55 10.96 3.74
N LEU A 82 -4.22 10.32 2.80
CA LEU A 82 -4.00 8.90 2.53
C LEU A 82 -2.80 8.75 1.61
N VAL A 83 -1.76 8.08 2.09
CA VAL A 83 -0.61 7.67 1.30
C VAL A 83 -0.84 6.22 0.88
N ILE A 84 -0.89 5.98 -0.42
CA ILE A 84 -0.90 4.61 -0.95
C ILE A 84 0.54 4.14 -1.09
N GLY A 85 0.83 2.93 -0.62
CA GLY A 85 2.16 2.34 -0.70
C GLY A 85 2.12 0.83 -0.70
N LEU A 86 3.24 0.23 -1.09
CA LEU A 86 3.46 -1.20 -0.99
C LEU A 86 3.65 -1.58 0.49
N ASP A 87 2.94 -2.60 0.94
CA ASP A 87 3.01 -3.11 2.31
C ASP A 87 3.68 -4.48 2.38
N ALA A 88 4.30 -4.79 3.53
CA ALA A 88 5.00 -6.05 3.77
C ALA A 88 4.11 -7.28 3.65
N SER A 89 2.88 -7.18 4.11
CA SER A 89 1.93 -8.30 4.02
C SER A 89 1.65 -8.64 2.56
N THR A 90 1.40 -7.64 1.73
CA THR A 90 1.04 -7.83 0.32
C THR A 90 2.25 -8.33 -0.48
N ALA A 91 3.45 -7.82 -0.19
CA ALA A 91 4.70 -8.30 -0.77
C ALA A 91 4.94 -9.79 -0.44
N ALA A 92 4.81 -10.18 0.82
CA ALA A 92 4.98 -11.55 1.26
C ALA A 92 3.91 -12.49 0.67
N MET A 93 2.65 -12.05 0.58
CA MET A 93 1.58 -12.82 -0.03
C MET A 93 1.81 -13.05 -1.53
N LEU A 94 2.27 -12.02 -2.26
CA LEU A 94 2.63 -12.16 -3.67
C LEU A 94 3.74 -13.20 -3.84
N ALA A 95 4.82 -13.08 -3.05
CA ALA A 95 5.93 -14.02 -3.09
C ALA A 95 5.50 -15.45 -2.76
N ALA A 96 4.71 -15.64 -1.71
CA ALA A 96 4.20 -16.96 -1.32
C ALA A 96 3.28 -17.58 -2.39
N ALA A 97 2.49 -16.77 -3.09
CA ALA A 97 1.59 -17.25 -4.15
C ALA A 97 2.33 -17.57 -5.46
N VAL A 98 3.34 -16.78 -5.83
CA VAL A 98 4.00 -16.87 -7.14
C VAL A 98 5.23 -17.77 -7.11
N SER A 99 6.04 -17.71 -6.04
CA SER A 99 7.30 -18.46 -5.91
C SER A 99 7.18 -19.96 -6.23
N PRO A 100 6.21 -20.73 -5.67
CA PRO A 100 6.10 -22.16 -5.97
C PRO A 100 5.70 -22.45 -7.43
N LEU A 101 5.02 -21.53 -8.11
CA LEU A 101 4.58 -21.69 -9.49
C LEU A 101 5.64 -21.25 -10.52
N ALA A 102 6.55 -20.37 -10.12
CA ALA A 102 7.61 -19.87 -10.97
C ALA A 102 8.72 -20.92 -11.21
N ALA A 103 8.88 -21.87 -10.29
CA ALA A 103 9.89 -22.94 -10.38
C ALA A 103 11.33 -22.41 -10.63
N GLY A 104 11.65 -21.23 -10.08
CA GLY A 104 12.97 -20.59 -10.22
C GLY A 104 13.19 -19.82 -11.53
N ASP A 105 12.23 -19.78 -12.45
CA ASP A 105 12.31 -18.99 -13.68
C ASP A 105 11.86 -17.54 -13.42
N GLU A 106 12.81 -16.60 -13.57
CA GLU A 106 12.59 -15.17 -13.34
C GLU A 106 11.57 -14.56 -14.33
N ALA A 107 11.63 -14.93 -15.61
CA ALA A 107 10.70 -14.42 -16.61
C ALA A 107 9.27 -14.90 -16.34
N ARG A 108 9.15 -16.16 -15.93
CA ARG A 108 7.87 -16.74 -15.50
C ARG A 108 7.35 -16.10 -14.21
N TYR A 109 8.24 -15.81 -13.26
CA TYR A 109 7.89 -15.11 -12.02
C TYR A 109 7.26 -13.76 -12.30
N VAL A 110 7.92 -12.93 -13.13
CA VAL A 110 7.43 -11.58 -13.48
C VAL A 110 6.08 -11.67 -14.21
N ALA A 111 5.90 -12.63 -15.12
CA ALA A 111 4.63 -12.83 -15.81
C ALA A 111 3.49 -13.23 -14.86
N LEU A 112 3.75 -14.16 -13.94
CA LEU A 112 2.76 -14.61 -12.94
C LEU A 112 2.42 -13.50 -11.94
N ALA A 113 3.44 -12.80 -11.43
CA ALA A 113 3.25 -11.68 -10.51
C ALA A 113 2.45 -10.54 -11.15
N GLY A 114 2.77 -10.17 -12.40
CA GLY A 114 2.02 -9.19 -13.18
C GLY A 114 0.58 -9.62 -13.42
N GLY A 115 0.37 -10.88 -13.82
CA GLY A 115 -0.96 -11.46 -14.05
C GLY A 115 -1.83 -11.48 -12.79
N LEU A 116 -1.27 -11.90 -11.66
CA LEU A 116 -1.95 -11.90 -10.36
C LEU A 116 -2.32 -10.47 -9.94
N THR A 117 -1.40 -9.52 -10.12
CA THR A 117 -1.64 -8.10 -9.79
C THR A 117 -2.80 -7.52 -10.62
N LEU A 118 -2.84 -7.83 -11.92
CA LEU A 118 -3.95 -7.42 -12.79
C LEU A 118 -5.28 -8.05 -12.37
N LEU A 119 -5.30 -9.35 -12.07
CA LEU A 119 -6.50 -10.05 -11.62
C LEU A 119 -7.03 -9.44 -10.32
N VAL A 120 -6.16 -9.20 -9.34
CA VAL A 120 -6.51 -8.52 -8.08
C VAL A 120 -7.05 -7.13 -8.37
N GLY A 121 -6.42 -6.35 -9.25
CA GLY A 121 -6.90 -5.03 -9.65
C GLY A 121 -8.30 -5.06 -10.25
N VAL A 122 -8.58 -5.99 -11.17
CA VAL A 122 -9.92 -6.19 -11.75
C VAL A 122 -10.93 -6.61 -10.68
N ALA A 123 -10.57 -7.54 -9.80
CA ALA A 123 -11.44 -7.95 -8.70
C ALA A 123 -11.78 -6.79 -7.75
N LEU A 124 -10.80 -5.93 -7.45
CA LEU A 124 -10.99 -4.72 -6.65
C LEU A 124 -11.89 -3.69 -7.36
N LEU A 125 -11.75 -3.51 -8.68
CA LEU A 125 -12.62 -2.63 -9.46
C LEU A 125 -14.07 -3.15 -9.48
N ILE A 126 -14.26 -4.45 -9.67
CA ILE A 126 -15.58 -5.10 -9.60
C ILE A 126 -16.16 -4.93 -8.20
N GLY A 127 -15.39 -5.23 -7.15
CA GLY A 127 -15.83 -5.06 -5.76
C GLY A 127 -16.17 -3.61 -5.41
N GLY A 128 -15.40 -2.64 -5.94
CA GLY A 128 -15.70 -1.22 -5.84
C GLY A 128 -17.01 -0.84 -6.53
N GLY A 129 -17.24 -1.36 -7.74
CA GLY A 129 -18.50 -1.17 -8.48
C GLY A 129 -19.72 -1.75 -7.75
N LEU A 130 -19.54 -2.91 -7.10
CA LEU A 130 -20.54 -3.56 -6.25
C LEU A 130 -20.68 -2.91 -4.86
N ARG A 131 -19.88 -1.88 -4.55
CA ARG A 131 -19.81 -1.21 -3.24
C ARG A 131 -19.56 -2.17 -2.07
N LEU A 132 -18.78 -3.23 -2.30
CA LEU A 132 -18.38 -4.17 -1.25
C LEU A 132 -17.53 -3.52 -0.16
N GLY A 133 -17.08 -2.27 -0.35
CA GLY A 133 -16.51 -1.45 0.73
C GLY A 133 -17.42 -1.34 1.96
N VAL A 134 -18.75 -1.47 1.83
CA VAL A 134 -19.65 -1.53 2.99
C VAL A 134 -19.34 -2.73 3.90
N ILE A 135 -18.90 -3.87 3.34
CA ILE A 135 -18.52 -5.05 4.13
C ILE A 135 -17.26 -4.76 4.95
N THR A 136 -16.34 -3.92 4.46
CA THR A 136 -15.16 -3.52 5.23
C THR A 136 -15.52 -2.72 6.49
N SER A 137 -16.68 -2.06 6.53
CA SER A 137 -17.18 -1.40 7.75
C SER A 137 -17.66 -2.38 8.82
N LEU A 138 -17.81 -3.67 8.49
CA LEU A 138 -18.13 -4.75 9.42
C LEU A 138 -16.87 -5.34 10.08
N LEU A 139 -15.67 -5.00 9.59
CA LEU A 139 -14.42 -5.41 10.25
C LEU A 139 -14.19 -4.53 11.48
N SER A 140 -14.30 -5.15 12.65
CA SER A 140 -14.05 -4.48 13.93
C SER A 140 -12.56 -4.09 14.07
N ASN A 141 -12.27 -2.90 14.59
CA ASN A 141 -10.90 -2.46 14.89
C ASN A 141 -10.05 -3.50 15.65
N PRO A 142 -10.59 -4.24 16.65
CA PRO A 142 -9.83 -5.29 17.34
C PRO A 142 -9.40 -6.45 16.42
N ALA A 143 -10.21 -6.81 15.41
CA ALA A 143 -9.88 -7.89 14.49
C ALA A 143 -8.73 -7.48 13.55
N LEU A 144 -8.75 -6.24 13.07
CA LEU A 144 -7.65 -5.67 12.27
C LEU A 144 -6.34 -5.60 13.07
N LEU A 145 -6.42 -5.14 14.32
CA LEU A 145 -5.25 -5.10 15.23
C LEU A 145 -4.70 -6.51 15.51
N GLY A 146 -5.58 -7.51 15.70
CA GLY A 146 -5.19 -8.90 15.88
C GLY A 146 -4.49 -9.48 14.64
N TYR A 147 -5.00 -9.18 13.44
CA TYR A 147 -4.37 -9.57 12.19
C TYR A 147 -2.97 -8.94 12.02
N GLN A 148 -2.84 -7.63 12.27
CA GLN A 148 -1.57 -6.92 12.19
C GLN A 148 -0.55 -7.44 13.22
N ALA A 149 -0.99 -7.73 14.46
CA ALA A 149 -0.14 -8.33 15.48
C ALA A 149 0.33 -9.74 15.09
N GLY A 150 -0.57 -10.56 14.52
CA GLY A 150 -0.24 -11.89 14.01
C GLY A 150 0.77 -11.84 12.85
N LEU A 151 0.60 -10.92 11.91
CA LEU A 151 1.57 -10.68 10.84
C LEU A 151 2.93 -10.22 11.38
N GLY A 152 2.94 -9.29 12.33
CA GLY A 152 4.17 -8.84 12.99
C GLY A 152 4.94 -10.01 13.62
N LEU A 153 4.23 -10.93 14.28
CA LEU A 153 4.82 -12.14 14.84
C LEU A 153 5.41 -13.04 13.75
N ILE A 154 4.68 -13.29 12.66
CA ILE A 154 5.17 -14.09 11.52
C ILE A 154 6.43 -13.46 10.91
N VAL A 155 6.44 -12.14 10.74
CA VAL A 155 7.61 -11.41 10.21
C VAL A 155 8.79 -11.55 11.17
N ILE A 156 8.62 -11.30 12.47
CA ILE A 156 9.68 -11.48 13.48
C ILE A 156 10.27 -12.89 13.41
N VAL A 157 9.41 -13.91 13.39
CA VAL A 157 9.85 -15.30 13.27
C VAL A 157 10.61 -15.50 11.95
N SER A 158 10.06 -15.05 10.81
CA SER A 158 10.71 -15.17 9.50
C SER A 158 12.09 -14.51 9.43
N GLN A 159 12.30 -13.38 10.12
CA GLN A 159 13.57 -12.67 10.16
C GLN A 159 14.52 -13.22 11.25
N LEU A 160 14.00 -13.92 12.27
CA LEU A 160 14.81 -14.52 13.33
C LEU A 160 15.81 -15.53 12.78
N HIS A 161 15.42 -16.30 11.75
CA HIS A 161 16.33 -17.22 11.05
C HIS A 161 17.54 -16.50 10.43
N ARG A 162 17.33 -15.29 9.89
CA ARG A 162 18.40 -14.47 9.29
C ARG A 162 19.31 -13.85 10.35
N LEU A 163 18.76 -13.50 11.52
CA LEU A 163 19.52 -12.91 12.64
C LEU A 163 20.33 -13.94 13.43
N LEU A 164 19.83 -15.18 13.56
CA LEU A 164 20.53 -16.25 14.28
C LEU A 164 21.65 -16.91 13.46
N GLY A 165 21.83 -16.52 12.20
CA GLY A 165 22.94 -16.96 11.36
C GLY A 165 22.99 -18.47 11.12
N VAL A 166 21.90 -19.20 11.38
CA VAL A 166 21.84 -20.63 11.12
C VAL A 166 21.59 -20.81 9.62
N PRO A 167 22.55 -21.32 8.84
CA PRO A 167 22.28 -21.66 7.45
C PRO A 167 21.17 -22.70 7.45
N VAL A 168 20.08 -22.40 6.74
CA VAL A 168 19.10 -23.42 6.40
C VAL A 168 19.84 -24.38 5.47
N THR A 169 20.28 -25.51 6.03
CA THR A 169 20.74 -26.65 5.26
C THR A 169 19.53 -27.13 4.46
N GLU A 170 19.40 -26.65 3.23
CA GLU A 170 18.58 -27.28 2.19
C GLU A 170 19.13 -28.70 2.00
N SER A 171 18.35 -29.70 2.40
CA SER A 171 18.59 -31.11 2.11
C SER A 171 17.48 -31.64 1.22
#